data_AF-A0A9P5USH0-F1
#
_entry.id   AF-A0A9P5USH0-F1
#
_cell.length_a   1.000
_cell.length_b   1.000
_cell.length_c   1.000
_cell.angle_alpha   90.00
_cell.angle_beta   90.00
_cell.angle_gamma   90.00
#
_symmetry.space_group_name_H-M   'P 1'
#
loop_
_entity.id
_entity.type
_entity.pdbx_description
1 polymer ?
#
loop_
_entity_poly.entity_id
_entity_poly.type
_entity_poly.pdbx_seq_one_letter_code
_entity_poly.pdbx_strand_id
1 'polypeptide(L)'
;MTVMTGLGLVLRFRDMAMVDYTDKDSPNAGGSSFTNAEASLVSLLALVPVSAPYRFWTFATASFFERTILLGSGKYLERAWGSRELFKFLAVTSIGSMLGIYFTCLFEYIVRGNEDLLYETQAYGLTAVLSGFLVGFKQLVPEHSVTLWGVFSVRVKTLPMLFAVLMIFESLITRSQIQLMMALYGMFISWVYSRFFKTQDGIRGDRSETFSFASFFPEAAQPIVKPFSNVVFGILVRLRICSPLGFGTSFQQDLENPQISSMVLPMSQPASLRAEAERRRYEL
;
A
#
# COMPACT_ATOMS: atom_id res chain seq x y z
N MET A 1 12.44 -3.58 -10.46
CA MET A 1 11.61 -3.46 -9.24
C MET A 1 11.52 -4.77 -8.45
N THR A 2 11.39 -5.94 -9.07
CA THR A 2 11.30 -7.25 -8.39
C THR A 2 12.64 -7.86 -7.96
N VAL A 3 13.77 -7.39 -8.53
CA VAL A 3 15.13 -7.68 -8.00
C VAL A 3 15.33 -7.08 -6.61
N MET A 4 14.62 -5.98 -6.30
CA MET A 4 14.77 -5.24 -5.05
C MET A 4 13.94 -5.82 -3.90
N THR A 5 12.80 -6.46 -4.20
CA THR A 5 12.09 -7.30 -3.22
C THR A 5 12.88 -8.57 -2.93
N GLY A 6 13.52 -9.15 -3.94
CA GLY A 6 14.48 -10.24 -3.77
C GLY A 6 15.70 -9.82 -2.93
N LEU A 7 16.24 -8.62 -3.13
CA LEU A 7 17.35 -8.11 -2.34
C LEU A 7 16.95 -7.82 -0.88
N GLY A 8 15.75 -7.27 -0.63
CA GLY A 8 15.23 -7.09 0.73
C GLY A 8 15.03 -8.43 1.45
N LEU A 9 14.51 -9.43 0.74
CA LEU A 9 14.38 -10.80 1.23
C LEU A 9 15.77 -11.45 1.48
N VAL A 10 16.72 -11.29 0.56
CA VAL A 10 18.11 -11.79 0.69
C VAL A 10 18.86 -11.10 1.82
N LEU A 11 18.65 -9.80 2.04
CA LEU A 11 19.24 -9.07 3.16
C LEU A 11 18.61 -9.54 4.49
N ARG A 12 17.31 -9.80 4.53
CA ARG A 12 16.65 -10.41 5.69
C ARG A 12 17.11 -11.85 5.94
N PHE A 13 17.31 -12.65 4.89
CA PHE A 13 17.90 -13.99 5.00
C PHE A 13 19.35 -13.96 5.46
N ARG A 14 20.16 -13.00 4.98
CA ARG A 14 21.53 -12.76 5.44
C ARG A 14 21.54 -12.37 6.91
N ASP A 15 20.65 -11.48 7.33
CA ASP A 15 20.58 -11.01 8.70
C ASP A 15 20.09 -12.14 9.64
N MET A 16 19.16 -13.01 9.21
CA MET A 16 18.81 -14.25 9.92
C MET A 16 19.99 -15.23 10.01
N ALA A 17 20.73 -15.43 8.91
CA ALA A 17 21.89 -16.32 8.88
C ALA A 17 23.09 -15.79 9.70
N MET A 18 23.21 -14.46 9.84
CA MET A 18 24.22 -13.81 10.67
C MET A 18 23.87 -13.92 12.17
N VAL A 19 22.58 -13.85 12.53
CA VAL A 19 22.13 -14.06 13.92
C VAL A 19 22.48 -15.48 14.40
N ASP A 20 22.26 -16.49 13.56
CA ASP A 20 22.66 -17.89 13.82
C ASP A 20 24.20 -18.10 13.88
N TYR A 21 24.98 -17.22 13.24
CA TYR A 21 26.45 -17.28 13.26
C TYR A 21 27.03 -16.62 14.53
N THR A 22 26.44 -15.52 14.99
CA THR A 22 26.88 -14.81 16.20
C THR A 22 26.62 -15.57 17.50
N ASP A 23 25.74 -16.58 17.49
CA ASP A 23 25.47 -17.41 18.67
C ASP A 23 26.52 -18.53 18.87
N LYS A 24 27.41 -18.75 17.89
CA LYS A 24 28.37 -19.87 17.92
C LYS A 24 29.82 -19.52 18.18
N ASP A 25 30.28 -18.28 17.98
CA ASP A 25 31.69 -17.94 18.20
C ASP A 25 31.92 -16.59 18.89
N SER A 26 32.38 -16.70 20.16
CA SER A 26 33.26 -15.79 20.92
C SER A 26 32.64 -14.81 21.94
N PRO A 27 33.22 -14.77 23.17
CA PRO A 27 32.89 -13.80 24.21
C PRO A 27 33.67 -12.50 23.96
N ASN A 28 33.01 -11.38 23.66
CA ASN A 28 33.64 -10.07 23.79
C ASN A 28 32.62 -8.95 24.04
N ALA A 29 32.78 -8.28 25.18
CA ALA A 29 31.87 -7.33 25.81
C ALA A 29 31.78 -5.94 25.13
N GLY A 30 32.01 -5.84 23.82
CA GLY A 30 31.92 -4.58 23.06
C GLY A 30 30.69 -4.44 22.15
N GLY A 31 30.01 -5.54 21.82
CA GLY A 31 28.82 -5.56 20.94
C GLY A 31 27.48 -5.39 21.65
N SER A 32 27.46 -5.47 22.99
CA SER A 32 26.23 -5.52 23.79
C SER A 32 25.48 -4.18 23.82
N SER A 33 26.16 -3.04 23.81
CA SER A 33 25.50 -1.73 23.90
C SER A 33 24.72 -1.36 22.63
N PHE A 34 25.22 -1.72 21.45
CA PHE A 34 24.55 -1.45 20.17
C PHE A 34 23.36 -2.40 19.95
N THR A 35 23.50 -3.68 20.26
CA THR A 35 22.39 -4.65 20.15
C THR A 35 21.29 -4.38 21.17
N ASN A 36 21.64 -3.98 22.41
CA ASN A 36 20.66 -3.57 23.41
C ASN A 36 19.94 -2.26 23.04
N ALA A 37 20.63 -1.32 22.39
CA ALA A 37 20.03 -0.09 21.86
C ALA A 37 19.08 -0.40 20.70
N GLU A 38 19.43 -1.28 19.77
CA GLU A 38 18.53 -1.69 18.69
C GLU A 38 17.34 -2.49 19.20
N ALA A 39 17.53 -3.42 20.13
CA ALA A 39 16.43 -4.18 20.75
C ALA A 39 15.46 -3.30 21.55
N SER A 40 15.97 -2.27 22.25
CA SER A 40 15.12 -1.30 22.95
C SER A 40 14.39 -0.37 21.98
N LEU A 41 15.03 0.05 20.89
CA LEU A 41 14.40 0.85 19.83
C LEU A 41 13.31 0.06 19.08
N VAL A 42 13.56 -1.20 18.73
CA VAL A 42 12.55 -2.10 18.14
C VAL A 42 11.36 -2.22 19.08
N SER A 43 11.60 -2.42 20.37
CA SER A 43 10.52 -2.50 21.37
C SER A 43 9.72 -1.21 21.55
N LEU A 44 10.31 -0.05 21.22
CA LEU A 44 9.66 1.27 21.31
C LEU A 44 8.92 1.68 20.03
N LEU A 45 9.41 1.24 18.87
CA LEU A 45 8.88 1.63 17.56
C LEU A 45 8.00 0.56 16.90
N ALA A 46 8.22 -0.72 17.18
CA ALA A 46 7.38 -1.80 16.68
C ALA A 46 6.02 -1.79 17.38
N LEU A 47 4.99 -2.20 16.65
CA LEU A 47 3.67 -2.42 17.20
C LEU A 47 3.68 -3.75 17.96
N VAL A 48 3.56 -3.67 19.28
CA VAL A 48 3.27 -4.82 20.15
C VAL A 48 1.81 -4.70 20.60
N PRO A 49 0.93 -5.65 20.24
CA PRO A 49 -0.52 -5.50 20.44
C PRO A 49 -0.93 -5.13 21.86
N VAL A 50 -0.34 -5.73 22.89
CA VAL A 50 -0.70 -5.43 24.29
C VAL A 50 -0.43 -3.98 24.69
N SER A 51 0.64 -3.38 24.16
CA SER A 51 1.09 -2.02 24.53
C SER A 51 0.59 -0.94 23.58
N ALA A 52 0.01 -1.32 22.44
CA ALA A 52 -0.48 -0.43 21.39
C ALA A 52 -1.44 0.68 21.88
N PRO A 53 -2.44 0.43 22.78
CA PRO A 53 -3.31 1.51 23.25
C PRO A 53 -2.58 2.56 24.11
N TYR A 54 -1.52 2.16 24.82
CA TYR A 54 -0.70 3.08 25.63
C TYR A 54 0.37 3.78 24.79
N ARG A 55 0.88 3.11 23.75
CA ARG A 55 1.90 3.59 22.81
C ARG A 55 1.31 3.86 21.44
N PHE A 56 0.26 4.68 21.37
CA PHE A 56 -0.51 4.91 20.14
C PHE A 56 0.33 5.44 18.95
N TRP A 57 1.50 6.05 19.19
CA TRP A 57 2.40 6.49 18.12
C TRP A 57 2.95 5.32 17.29
N THR A 58 2.99 4.10 17.84
CA THR A 58 3.47 2.89 17.16
C THR A 58 2.66 2.57 15.89
N PHE A 59 1.36 2.93 15.85
CA PHE A 59 0.55 2.80 14.64
C PHE A 59 1.10 3.63 13.46
N ALA A 60 1.73 4.76 13.75
CA ALA A 60 2.32 5.62 12.73
C ALA A 60 3.79 5.26 12.47
N THR A 61 4.57 4.96 13.51
CA THR A 61 6.03 4.80 13.40
C THR A 61 6.48 3.41 12.97
N ALA A 62 5.71 2.35 13.29
CA ALA A 62 6.13 0.96 13.06
C ALA A 62 6.38 0.64 11.57
N SER A 63 5.62 1.25 10.67
CA SER A 63 5.76 1.01 9.23
C SER A 63 7.02 1.63 8.63
N PHE A 64 7.62 2.64 9.27
CA PHE A 64 8.80 3.33 8.75
C PHE A 64 10.11 2.80 9.34
N PHE A 65 10.02 1.78 10.19
CA PHE A 65 11.18 1.17 10.83
C PHE A 65 11.83 0.14 9.89
N GLU A 66 12.52 0.62 8.86
CA GLU A 66 13.39 -0.19 7.99
C GLU A 66 14.32 0.68 7.12
N ARG A 67 15.55 0.20 6.89
CA ARG A 67 16.62 0.94 6.18
C ARG A 67 16.59 0.79 4.65
N THR A 68 15.45 0.50 4.01
CA THR A 68 15.41 0.15 2.57
C THR A 68 14.55 1.09 1.71
N ILE A 69 15.19 1.68 0.69
CA ILE A 69 14.78 2.11 -0.68
C ILE A 69 13.38 2.74 -0.91
N LEU A 70 12.66 3.22 0.11
CA LEU A 70 11.46 4.08 -0.10
C LEU A 70 11.73 5.31 -0.99
N LEU A 71 12.98 5.77 -1.04
CA LEU A 71 13.38 7.00 -1.74
C LEU A 71 13.16 6.94 -3.25
N GLY A 72 13.24 5.77 -3.89
CA GLY A 72 13.10 5.65 -5.33
C GLY A 72 11.64 5.67 -5.78
N SER A 73 10.85 4.76 -5.24
CA SER A 73 9.43 4.62 -5.57
C SER A 73 8.58 5.79 -5.06
N GLY A 74 8.92 6.32 -3.88
CA GLY A 74 8.24 7.46 -3.29
C GLY A 74 8.37 8.72 -4.16
N LYS A 75 9.56 9.02 -4.69
CA LYS A 75 9.77 10.19 -5.57
C LYS A 75 8.98 10.13 -6.87
N TYR A 76 8.83 8.95 -7.45
CA TYR A 76 8.00 8.78 -8.65
C TYR A 76 6.54 9.10 -8.36
N LEU A 77 5.99 8.54 -7.27
CA LEU A 77 4.63 8.81 -6.83
C LEU A 77 4.44 10.27 -6.41
N GLU A 78 5.44 10.87 -5.75
CA GLU A 78 5.44 12.28 -5.37
C GLU A 78 5.32 13.19 -6.59
N ARG A 79 6.08 12.90 -7.65
CA ARG A 79 6.01 13.68 -8.90
C ARG A 79 4.65 13.54 -9.58
N ALA A 80 4.00 12.38 -9.48
CA ALA A 80 2.72 12.12 -10.12
C ALA A 80 1.51 12.63 -9.32
N TRP A 81 1.57 12.57 -7.99
CA TRP A 81 0.43 12.87 -7.11
C TRP A 81 0.57 14.18 -6.32
N GLY A 82 1.79 14.72 -6.24
CA GLY A 82 2.16 15.78 -5.31
C GLY A 82 2.45 15.24 -3.91
N SER A 83 3.27 15.99 -3.17
CA SER A 83 3.71 15.64 -1.81
C SER A 83 2.55 15.52 -0.82
N ARG A 84 1.52 16.38 -0.95
CA ARG A 84 0.35 16.39 -0.06
C ARG A 84 -0.47 15.11 -0.15
N GLU A 85 -0.76 14.63 -1.36
CA GLU A 85 -1.54 13.39 -1.55
C GLU A 85 -0.70 12.16 -1.25
N LEU A 86 0.60 12.18 -1.58
CA LEU A 86 1.51 11.11 -1.18
C LEU A 86 1.59 10.96 0.35
N PHE A 87 1.68 12.07 1.08
CA PHE A 87 1.71 12.04 2.54
C PHE A 87 0.43 11.45 3.13
N LYS A 88 -0.75 11.87 2.63
CA LYS A 88 -2.04 11.29 3.05
C LYS A 88 -2.10 9.79 2.74
N PHE A 89 -1.67 9.40 1.54
CA PHE A 89 -1.61 8.00 1.12
C PHE A 89 -0.75 7.16 2.07
N LEU A 90 0.45 7.65 2.39
CA LEU A 90 1.37 6.98 3.31
C LEU A 90 0.80 6.88 4.72
N ALA A 91 0.23 7.97 5.23
CA ALA A 91 -0.38 8.01 6.56
C ALA A 91 -1.54 7.01 6.67
N VAL A 92 -2.47 7.02 5.70
CA VAL A 92 -3.63 6.12 5.69
C VAL A 92 -3.20 4.66 5.55
N THR A 93 -2.27 4.36 4.64
CA THR A 93 -1.80 2.99 4.41
C THR A 93 -1.04 2.44 5.62
N SER A 94 -0.15 3.25 6.21
CA SER A 94 0.63 2.87 7.40
C SER A 94 -0.27 2.66 8.61
N ILE A 95 -1.02 3.70 9.02
CA ILE A 95 -1.83 3.65 10.24
C ILE A 95 -2.93 2.61 10.10
N GLY A 96 -3.58 2.56 8.93
CA GLY A 96 -4.66 1.61 8.68
C GLY A 96 -4.19 0.15 8.73
N SER A 97 -3.02 -0.15 8.16
CA SER A 97 -2.49 -1.53 8.21
C SER A 97 -2.09 -1.95 9.62
N MET A 98 -1.46 -1.06 10.39
CA MET A 98 -1.10 -1.32 11.79
C MET A 98 -2.33 -1.49 12.68
N LEU A 99 -3.38 -0.69 12.46
CA LEU A 99 -4.68 -0.90 13.12
C LEU A 99 -5.29 -2.25 12.73
N GLY A 100 -5.23 -2.64 11.46
CA GLY A 100 -5.70 -3.93 10.98
C GLY A 100 -5.02 -5.10 11.69
N ILE A 101 -3.70 -5.05 11.84
CA ILE A 101 -2.93 -6.06 12.59
C ILE A 101 -3.37 -6.09 14.05
N TYR A 102 -3.43 -4.93 14.71
CA TYR A 102 -3.84 -4.85 16.11
C TYR A 102 -5.20 -5.51 16.35
N PHE A 103 -6.21 -5.20 15.52
CA PHE A 103 -7.52 -5.82 15.64
C PHE A 103 -7.51 -7.30 15.30
N THR A 104 -6.64 -7.76 14.39
CA THR A 104 -6.48 -9.18 14.08
C THR A 104 -5.89 -9.94 15.27
N CYS A 105 -4.81 -9.43 15.87
CA CYS A 105 -4.23 -10.03 17.06
C CYS A 105 -5.23 -10.09 18.22
N LEU A 106 -6.01 -9.00 18.42
CA LEU A 106 -7.05 -8.95 19.44
C LEU A 106 -8.17 -9.97 19.15
N PHE A 107 -8.62 -10.07 17.90
CA PHE A 107 -9.63 -11.05 17.50
C PHE A 107 -9.14 -12.49 17.68
N GLU A 108 -7.93 -12.81 17.24
CA GLU A 108 -7.34 -14.14 17.42
C GLU A 108 -7.15 -14.49 18.89
N TYR A 109 -6.75 -13.53 19.72
CA TYR A 109 -6.70 -13.71 21.16
C TYR A 109 -8.07 -14.06 21.74
N ILE A 110 -9.14 -13.33 21.37
CA ILE A 110 -10.50 -13.63 21.85
C ILE A 110 -10.93 -15.06 21.45
N VAL A 111 -10.57 -15.49 20.24
CA VAL A 111 -10.99 -16.79 19.70
C VAL A 111 -10.16 -17.95 20.26
N ARG A 112 -8.84 -17.80 20.34
CA ARG A 112 -7.91 -18.89 20.72
C ARG A 112 -7.50 -18.85 22.19
N GLY A 113 -7.63 -17.70 22.85
CA GLY A 113 -7.18 -17.50 24.23
C GLY A 113 -5.67 -17.55 24.43
N ASN A 114 -4.86 -17.49 23.35
CA ASN A 114 -3.42 -17.54 23.49
C ASN A 114 -2.83 -16.13 23.73
N GLU A 115 -2.27 -15.92 24.91
CA GLU A 115 -1.64 -14.66 25.33
C GLU A 115 -0.38 -14.34 24.51
N ASP A 116 0.34 -15.35 24.02
CA ASP A 116 1.59 -15.17 23.26
C ASP A 116 1.38 -14.26 22.04
N LEU A 117 0.19 -14.32 21.42
CA LEU A 117 -0.19 -13.48 20.29
C LEU A 117 -0.16 -11.97 20.60
N LEU A 118 -0.41 -11.57 21.86
CA LEU A 118 -0.41 -10.17 22.28
C LEU A 118 0.96 -9.68 22.77
N TYR A 119 1.74 -10.56 23.38
CA TYR A 119 3.00 -10.23 24.05
C TYR A 119 4.22 -10.45 23.15
N GLU A 120 4.25 -11.52 22.36
CA GLU A 120 5.42 -11.89 21.56
C GLU A 120 5.33 -11.38 20.11
N THR A 121 4.12 -11.10 19.62
CA THR A 121 3.95 -10.57 18.27
C THR A 121 4.48 -9.14 18.16
N GLN A 122 5.46 -8.96 17.27
CA GLN A 122 5.99 -7.65 16.90
C GLN A 122 5.70 -7.39 15.43
N ALA A 123 4.90 -6.36 15.15
CA ALA A 123 4.61 -5.92 13.79
C ALA A 123 5.36 -4.62 13.48
N TYR A 124 6.25 -4.67 12.50
CA TYR A 124 7.00 -3.52 12.00
C TYR A 124 7.46 -3.76 10.56
N GLY A 125 7.89 -2.68 9.92
CA GLY A 125 8.53 -2.73 8.60
C GLY A 125 7.68 -2.17 7.47
N LEU A 126 8.30 -2.08 6.29
CA LEU A 126 7.76 -1.33 5.15
C LEU A 126 6.79 -2.12 4.27
N THR A 127 6.52 -3.38 4.58
CA THR A 127 5.74 -4.31 3.74
C THR A 127 4.36 -3.77 3.36
N ALA A 128 3.64 -3.17 4.31
CA ALA A 128 2.34 -2.55 4.04
C ALA A 128 2.47 -1.36 3.08
N VAL A 129 3.44 -0.47 3.31
CA VAL A 129 3.69 0.70 2.45
C VAL A 129 4.14 0.26 1.06
N LEU A 130 4.98 -0.77 0.96
CA LEU A 130 5.46 -1.32 -0.30
C LEU A 130 4.31 -1.91 -1.11
N SER A 131 3.44 -2.69 -0.49
CA SER A 131 2.23 -3.20 -1.15
C SER A 131 1.35 -2.04 -1.65
N GLY A 132 1.23 -0.96 -0.89
CA GLY A 132 0.52 0.25 -1.29
C GLY A 132 1.18 0.96 -2.47
N PHE A 133 2.51 1.06 -2.49
CA PHE A 133 3.22 1.61 -3.65
C PHE A 133 2.98 0.80 -4.92
N LEU A 134 2.95 -0.54 -4.84
CA LEU A 134 2.59 -1.38 -5.99
C LEU A 134 1.17 -1.08 -6.49
N VAL A 135 0.22 -0.88 -5.58
CA VAL A 135 -1.14 -0.43 -5.92
C VAL A 135 -1.10 0.94 -6.61
N GLY A 136 -0.32 1.89 -6.10
CA GLY A 136 -0.13 3.20 -6.70
C GLY A 136 0.50 3.15 -8.10
N PHE A 137 1.48 2.26 -8.32
CA PHE A 137 2.09 2.07 -9.64
C PHE A 137 1.12 1.45 -10.63
N LYS A 138 0.33 0.47 -10.21
CA LYS A 138 -0.76 -0.05 -11.04
C LYS A 138 -1.73 1.07 -11.43
N GLN A 139 -2.03 1.99 -10.52
CA GLN A 139 -2.92 3.12 -10.82
C GLN A 139 -2.32 4.05 -11.89
N LEU A 140 -1.03 4.37 -11.80
CA LEU A 140 -0.39 5.34 -12.68
C LEU A 140 0.00 4.77 -14.04
N VAL A 141 0.60 3.58 -14.07
CA VAL A 141 1.20 3.02 -15.29
C VAL A 141 0.93 1.52 -15.40
N PRO A 142 -0.35 1.10 -15.51
CA PRO A 142 -0.71 -0.32 -15.51
C PRO A 142 -0.11 -1.12 -16.68
N GLU A 143 0.04 -0.49 -17.85
CA GLU A 143 0.49 -1.13 -19.08
C GLU A 143 2.01 -1.14 -19.26
N HIS A 144 2.77 -0.41 -18.44
CA HIS A 144 4.23 -0.48 -18.52
C HIS A 144 4.73 -1.84 -18.05
N SER A 145 5.61 -2.44 -18.84
CA SER A 145 6.26 -3.70 -18.52
C SER A 145 7.66 -3.44 -17.96
N VAL A 146 7.93 -3.98 -16.77
CA VAL A 146 9.26 -3.95 -16.18
C VAL A 146 9.98 -5.23 -16.59
N THR A 147 11.07 -5.10 -17.32
CA THR A 147 11.95 -6.22 -17.66
C THR A 147 12.86 -6.55 -16.49
N LEU A 148 12.70 -7.74 -15.95
CA LEU A 148 13.54 -8.37 -14.95
C LEU A 148 14.67 -9.11 -15.63
N TRP A 149 15.91 -8.76 -15.27
CA TRP A 149 17.10 -9.48 -15.70
C TRP A 149 17.25 -9.62 -17.22
N GLY A 150 16.62 -8.73 -18.00
CA GLY A 150 16.62 -8.77 -19.46
C GLY A 150 15.79 -9.90 -20.10
N VAL A 151 15.18 -10.79 -19.32
CA VAL A 151 14.52 -12.00 -19.83
C VAL A 151 13.03 -12.08 -19.44
N PHE A 152 12.67 -11.64 -18.24
CA PHE A 152 11.30 -11.76 -17.74
C PHE A 152 10.59 -10.41 -17.80
N SER A 153 9.62 -10.23 -18.70
CA SER A 153 8.85 -8.99 -18.78
C SER A 153 7.53 -9.14 -18.02
N VAL A 154 7.36 -8.36 -16.95
CA VAL A 154 6.16 -8.40 -16.10
C VAL A 154 5.46 -7.05 -16.15
N ARG A 155 4.15 -7.04 -16.44
CA ARG A 155 3.34 -5.81 -16.45
C ARG A 155 3.11 -5.31 -15.03
N VAL A 156 3.22 -3.99 -14.83
CA VAL A 156 3.04 -3.36 -13.52
C VAL A 156 1.71 -3.72 -12.87
N LYS A 157 0.63 -3.87 -13.65
CA LYS A 157 -0.68 -4.30 -13.14
C LYS A 157 -0.71 -5.64 -12.40
N THR A 158 0.26 -6.52 -12.69
CA THR A 158 0.38 -7.84 -12.03
C THR A 158 1.26 -7.82 -10.78
N LEU A 159 2.04 -6.75 -10.57
CA LEU A 159 2.99 -6.67 -9.46
C LEU A 159 2.34 -6.74 -8.07
N PRO A 160 1.20 -6.09 -7.79
CA PRO A 160 0.59 -6.18 -6.47
C PRO A 160 0.24 -7.63 -6.10
N MET A 161 -0.36 -8.39 -7.02
CA MET A 161 -0.71 -9.79 -6.76
C MET A 161 0.51 -10.70 -6.72
N LEU A 162 1.51 -10.47 -7.57
CA LEU A 162 2.77 -11.19 -7.49
C LEU A 162 3.41 -11.02 -6.11
N PHE A 163 3.40 -9.79 -5.58
CA PHE A 163 3.90 -9.51 -4.24
C PHE A 163 3.09 -10.21 -3.14
N ALA A 164 1.76 -10.21 -3.23
CA ALA A 164 0.92 -10.96 -2.29
C ALA A 164 1.23 -12.47 -2.32
N VAL A 165 1.45 -13.05 -3.51
CA VAL A 165 1.85 -14.46 -3.66
C VAL A 165 3.23 -14.72 -3.03
N LEU A 166 4.21 -13.83 -3.24
CA LEU A 166 5.52 -13.94 -2.58
C LEU A 166 5.40 -13.89 -1.05
N MET A 167 4.52 -13.04 -0.53
CA MET A 167 4.25 -12.94 0.92
C MET A 167 3.57 -14.20 1.47
N ILE A 168 2.76 -14.90 0.65
CA ILE A 168 2.21 -16.22 1.02
C ILE A 168 3.36 -17.23 1.15
N PHE A 169 4.27 -17.27 0.17
CA PHE A 169 5.42 -18.16 0.23
C PHE A 169 6.33 -17.85 1.44
N GLU A 170 6.61 -16.57 1.71
CA GLU A 170 7.37 -16.16 2.90
C GLU A 170 6.68 -16.63 4.18
N SER A 171 5.37 -16.42 4.30
CA SER A 171 4.59 -16.86 5.45
C SER A 171 4.66 -18.37 5.69
N LEU A 172 4.68 -19.17 4.62
CA LEU A 172 4.83 -20.62 4.72
C LEU A 172 6.24 -21.04 5.20
N ILE A 173 7.29 -20.33 4.76
CA ILE A 173 8.68 -20.63 5.11
C ILE A 173 8.96 -20.23 6.57
N THR A 174 8.65 -18.98 6.93
CA THR A 174 8.92 -18.42 8.26
C THR A 174 7.90 -18.87 9.31
N ARG A 175 6.79 -19.50 8.88
CA ARG A 175 5.60 -19.83 9.70
C ARG A 175 4.99 -18.63 10.44
N SER A 176 5.27 -17.41 9.98
CA SER A 176 4.74 -16.17 10.54
C SER A 176 3.80 -15.49 9.55
N GLN A 177 2.58 -15.21 9.99
CA GLN A 177 1.54 -14.64 9.14
C GLN A 177 1.52 -13.10 9.15
N ILE A 178 2.30 -12.45 10.02
CA ILE A 178 2.25 -11.00 10.24
C ILE A 178 2.65 -10.21 8.99
N GLN A 179 3.74 -10.61 8.31
CA GLN A 179 4.19 -9.97 7.06
C GLN A 179 3.15 -10.12 5.95
N LEU A 180 2.52 -11.28 5.84
CA LEU A 180 1.43 -11.52 4.89
C LEU A 180 0.24 -10.61 5.18
N MET A 181 -0.21 -10.53 6.43
CA MET A 181 -1.34 -9.67 6.81
C MET A 181 -1.01 -8.19 6.57
N MET A 182 0.21 -7.74 6.82
CA MET A 182 0.67 -6.39 6.46
C MET A 182 0.56 -6.12 4.96
N ALA A 183 1.01 -7.05 4.12
CA ALA A 183 0.92 -6.91 2.67
C ALA A 183 -0.54 -6.86 2.18
N LEU A 184 -1.41 -7.70 2.75
CA LEU A 184 -2.83 -7.75 2.40
C LEU A 184 -3.57 -6.48 2.85
N TYR A 185 -3.38 -6.05 4.09
CA TYR A 185 -3.96 -4.80 4.59
C TYR A 185 -3.43 -3.59 3.84
N GLY A 186 -2.11 -3.51 3.62
CA GLY A 186 -1.51 -2.43 2.85
C GLY A 186 -2.08 -2.36 1.43
N MET A 187 -2.20 -3.48 0.73
CA MET A 187 -2.82 -3.55 -0.60
C MET A 187 -4.29 -3.11 -0.56
N PHE A 188 -5.08 -3.63 0.39
CA PHE A 188 -6.51 -3.35 0.44
C PHE A 188 -6.79 -1.90 0.83
N ILE A 189 -6.14 -1.39 1.87
CA ILE A 189 -6.36 -0.03 2.39
C ILE A 189 -5.87 1.02 1.38
N SER A 190 -4.72 0.80 0.76
CA SER A 190 -4.23 1.68 -0.30
C SER A 190 -5.15 1.67 -1.53
N TRP A 191 -5.70 0.51 -1.91
CA TRP A 191 -6.69 0.43 -2.99
C TRP A 191 -7.96 1.21 -2.63
N VAL A 192 -8.52 1.01 -1.43
CA VAL A 192 -9.70 1.75 -0.96
C VAL A 192 -9.43 3.26 -0.97
N TYR A 193 -8.28 3.69 -0.44
CA TYR A 193 -7.89 5.09 -0.42
C TYR A 193 -7.77 5.68 -1.83
N SER A 194 -7.03 5.03 -2.73
CA SER A 194 -6.85 5.50 -4.11
C SER A 194 -8.14 5.48 -4.93
N ARG A 195 -9.00 4.47 -4.72
CA ARG A 195 -10.27 4.32 -5.44
C ARG A 195 -11.31 5.35 -5.02
N PHE A 196 -11.37 5.73 -3.73
CA PHE A 196 -12.51 6.49 -3.19
C PHE A 196 -12.18 7.83 -2.52
N PHE A 197 -10.96 8.02 -2.03
CA PHE A 197 -10.62 9.15 -1.16
C PHE A 197 -9.57 10.08 -1.73
N LYS A 198 -8.56 9.54 -2.42
CA LYS A 198 -7.49 10.32 -3.02
C LYS A 198 -8.07 11.34 -4.00
N THR A 199 -7.68 12.61 -3.88
CA THR A 199 -8.15 13.66 -4.79
C THR A 199 -7.01 14.07 -5.70
N GLN A 200 -7.25 14.08 -7.00
CA GLN A 200 -6.28 14.52 -7.99
C GLN A 200 -7.00 15.43 -8.99
N ASP A 201 -6.47 16.63 -9.21
CA ASP A 201 -7.00 17.61 -10.18
C ASP A 201 -8.51 17.93 -9.98
N GLY A 202 -8.96 17.98 -8.72
CA GLY A 202 -10.37 18.24 -8.37
C GLY A 202 -11.27 17.01 -8.46
N ILE A 203 -10.80 15.89 -9.02
CA ILE A 203 -11.53 14.63 -9.10
C ILE A 203 -11.18 13.77 -7.89
N ARG A 204 -12.22 13.32 -7.18
CA ARG A 204 -12.07 12.44 -6.00
C ARG A 204 -12.22 10.97 -6.40
N GLY A 205 -11.18 10.20 -6.09
CA GLY A 205 -11.07 8.77 -6.33
C GLY A 205 -10.75 8.44 -7.78
N ASP A 206 -10.25 7.24 -8.01
CA ASP A 206 -10.14 6.63 -9.33
C ASP A 206 -11.38 5.80 -9.61
N ARG A 207 -12.10 6.08 -10.70
CA ARG A 207 -13.35 5.38 -11.07
C ARG A 207 -13.18 4.38 -12.21
N SER A 208 -11.98 4.25 -12.76
CA SER A 208 -11.70 3.35 -13.88
C SER A 208 -11.94 1.87 -13.53
N GLU A 209 -12.57 1.12 -14.44
CA GLU A 209 -12.72 -0.35 -14.30
C GLU A 209 -11.36 -1.06 -14.29
N THR A 210 -10.36 -0.46 -14.94
CA THR A 210 -8.97 -0.91 -14.96
C THR A 210 -8.34 -0.86 -13.56
N PHE A 211 -8.86 -0.05 -12.64
CA PHE A 211 -8.44 0.02 -11.23
C PHE A 211 -9.47 -0.58 -10.24
N SER A 212 -10.38 -1.43 -10.72
CA SER A 212 -11.23 -2.24 -9.83
C SER A 212 -10.41 -3.22 -8.98
N PHE A 213 -10.93 -3.65 -7.83
CA PHE A 213 -10.21 -4.65 -7.00
C PHE A 213 -10.05 -5.98 -7.73
N ALA A 214 -11.03 -6.37 -8.54
CA ALA A 214 -10.94 -7.59 -9.34
C ALA A 214 -9.79 -7.53 -10.35
N SER A 215 -9.48 -6.38 -10.94
CA SER A 215 -8.42 -6.26 -11.94
C SER A 215 -7.00 -6.44 -11.39
N PHE A 216 -6.83 -6.57 -10.07
CA PHE A 216 -5.56 -6.98 -9.48
C PHE A 216 -5.27 -8.46 -9.77
N PHE A 217 -6.32 -9.26 -9.90
CA PHE A 217 -6.24 -10.70 -10.08
C PHE A 217 -6.14 -11.10 -11.56
N PRO A 218 -5.57 -12.28 -11.85
CA PRO A 218 -5.61 -12.88 -13.18
C PRO A 218 -7.06 -13.02 -13.67
N GLU A 219 -7.27 -12.93 -14.99
CA GLU A 219 -8.60 -12.92 -15.62
C GLU A 219 -9.51 -14.08 -15.17
N ALA A 220 -8.95 -15.27 -14.99
CA ALA A 220 -9.67 -16.44 -14.50
C ALA A 220 -10.26 -16.27 -13.08
N ALA A 221 -9.61 -15.48 -12.21
CA ALA A 221 -10.05 -15.27 -10.82
C ALA A 221 -10.94 -14.02 -10.66
N GLN A 222 -10.94 -13.10 -11.63
CA GLN A 222 -11.76 -11.88 -11.57
C GLN A 222 -13.25 -12.11 -11.32
N PRO A 223 -13.96 -13.06 -11.97
CA PRO A 223 -15.39 -13.23 -11.74
C PRO A 223 -15.72 -13.61 -10.28
N ILE A 224 -14.81 -14.29 -9.59
CA ILE A 224 -14.98 -14.71 -8.19
C ILE A 224 -14.79 -13.51 -7.25
N VAL A 225 -13.90 -12.59 -7.60
CA VAL A 225 -13.53 -11.44 -6.76
C VAL A 225 -14.40 -10.20 -7.00
N LYS A 226 -15.02 -10.07 -8.19
CA LYS A 226 -15.91 -8.93 -8.52
C LYS A 226 -16.99 -8.65 -7.47
N PRO A 227 -17.72 -9.64 -6.93
CA PRO A 227 -18.71 -9.41 -5.87
C PRO A 227 -18.12 -8.71 -4.64
N PHE A 228 -16.88 -9.03 -4.27
CA PHE A 228 -16.22 -8.42 -3.11
C PHE A 228 -16.04 -6.91 -3.29
N SER A 229 -15.59 -6.46 -4.47
CA SER A 229 -15.47 -5.03 -4.78
C SER A 229 -16.81 -4.29 -4.66
N ASN A 230 -17.90 -4.95 -5.07
CA ASN A 230 -19.25 -4.39 -4.99
C ASN A 230 -19.75 -4.29 -3.56
N VAL A 231 -19.43 -5.28 -2.71
CA VAL A 231 -19.75 -5.24 -1.27
C VAL A 231 -19.04 -4.08 -0.58
N VAL A 232 -17.74 -3.91 -0.83
CA VAL A 232 -16.96 -2.80 -0.26
C VAL A 232 -17.55 -1.46 -0.69
N PHE A 233 -17.88 -1.30 -1.97
CA PHE A 233 -18.56 -0.10 -2.47
C PHE A 233 -19.91 0.11 -1.77
N GLY A 234 -20.72 -0.93 -1.63
CA GLY A 234 -22.02 -0.87 -0.95
C GLY A 234 -21.90 -0.45 0.52
N ILE A 235 -20.89 -0.94 1.24
CA ILE A 235 -20.60 -0.53 2.63
C ILE A 235 -20.20 0.95 2.66
N LEU A 236 -19.31 1.38 1.78
CA LEU A 236 -18.85 2.78 1.72
C LEU A 236 -19.97 3.76 1.37
N VAL A 237 -20.91 3.36 0.51
CA VAL A 237 -22.13 4.14 0.20
C VAL A 237 -23.05 4.21 1.42
N ARG A 238 -23.28 3.08 2.12
CA ARG A 238 -24.11 3.05 3.34
C ARG A 238 -23.54 3.92 4.46
N LEU A 239 -22.22 3.95 4.59
CA LEU A 239 -21.51 4.81 5.55
C LEU A 239 -21.47 6.29 5.11
N ARG A 240 -22.09 6.66 3.97
CA ARG A 240 -22.07 8.00 3.36
C ARG A 240 -20.67 8.55 3.07
N ILE A 241 -19.70 7.66 2.97
CA ILE A 241 -18.31 8.00 2.68
C ILE A 241 -18.13 8.22 1.17
N CYS A 242 -18.88 7.47 0.35
CA CYS A 242 -18.94 7.60 -1.10
C CYS A 242 -20.36 7.97 -1.56
N SER A 243 -20.46 8.91 -2.49
CA SER A 243 -21.74 9.24 -3.14
C SER A 243 -22.07 8.17 -4.19
N PRO A 244 -23.29 7.59 -4.18
CA PRO A 244 -23.72 6.63 -5.19
C PRO A 244 -23.77 7.27 -6.60
N LEU A 245 -24.00 8.58 -6.65
CA LEU A 245 -24.04 9.42 -7.84
C LEU A 245 -22.71 9.52 -8.61
N GLY A 246 -21.64 8.83 -8.22
CA GLY A 246 -20.37 8.84 -8.94
C GLY A 246 -19.94 7.51 -9.56
N PHE A 247 -20.62 6.39 -9.24
CA PHE A 247 -20.05 5.05 -9.42
C PHE A 247 -20.91 4.10 -10.28
N GLY A 248 -21.85 4.63 -11.08
CA GLY A 248 -22.66 3.77 -11.94
C GLY A 248 -23.64 4.44 -12.88
N THR A 249 -23.88 5.76 -12.76
CA THR A 249 -24.90 6.44 -13.57
C THR A 249 -24.47 7.76 -14.18
N SER A 250 -23.46 8.46 -13.65
CA SER A 250 -23.24 9.87 -13.96
C SER A 250 -22.20 10.22 -15.02
N PHE A 251 -21.25 9.36 -15.41
CA PHE A 251 -20.33 9.79 -16.48
C PHE A 251 -21.06 9.92 -17.83
N GLN A 252 -22.10 9.12 -18.05
CA GLN A 252 -22.92 9.20 -19.26
C GLN A 252 -24.09 10.19 -19.08
N GLN A 253 -24.73 10.25 -17.90
CA GLN A 253 -25.80 11.23 -17.64
C GLN A 253 -25.31 12.68 -17.47
N ASP A 254 -24.07 12.91 -16.98
CA ASP A 254 -23.52 14.28 -16.85
C ASP A 254 -23.11 14.86 -18.21
N LEU A 255 -22.88 14.03 -19.23
CA LEU A 255 -22.74 14.49 -20.63
C LEU A 255 -24.10 14.69 -21.32
N GLU A 256 -25.14 13.94 -20.93
CA GLU A 256 -26.44 13.95 -21.60
C GLU A 256 -27.47 14.92 -20.99
N ASN A 257 -27.16 15.60 -19.88
CA ASN A 257 -28.07 16.59 -19.29
C ASN A 257 -27.74 18.04 -19.73
N PRO A 258 -28.42 18.59 -20.76
CA PRO A 258 -28.18 19.95 -21.24
C PRO A 258 -28.49 21.04 -20.20
N GLN A 259 -29.15 20.73 -19.08
CA GLN A 259 -29.45 21.71 -18.03
C GLN A 259 -28.27 21.99 -17.08
N ILE A 260 -27.26 21.12 -17.01
CA ILE A 260 -26.07 21.32 -16.15
C ILE A 260 -24.92 21.99 -16.91
N SER A 261 -24.91 21.89 -18.24
CA SER A 261 -23.90 22.51 -19.10
C SER A 261 -23.87 24.05 -19.05
N SER A 262 -24.91 24.68 -18.48
CA SER A 262 -24.99 26.14 -18.29
C SER A 262 -24.49 26.63 -16.92
N MET A 263 -24.22 25.73 -15.96
CA MET A 263 -23.81 26.10 -14.60
C MET A 263 -22.35 25.74 -14.30
N VAL A 264 -21.69 24.96 -15.16
CA VAL A 264 -20.26 24.67 -15.06
C VAL A 264 -19.51 25.77 -15.81
N LEU A 265 -18.92 26.70 -15.07
CA LEU A 265 -17.85 27.57 -15.57
C LEU A 265 -16.87 26.73 -16.38
N PRO A 266 -16.42 27.19 -17.57
CA PRO A 266 -15.60 26.38 -18.44
C PRO A 266 -14.38 25.89 -17.68
N MET A 267 -14.29 24.55 -17.58
CA MET A 267 -13.13 23.79 -17.14
C MET A 267 -11.85 24.56 -17.41
N SER A 268 -11.22 25.07 -16.35
CA SER A 268 -9.90 25.66 -16.42
C SER A 268 -8.93 24.56 -16.86
N GLN A 269 -8.63 24.54 -18.16
CA GLN A 269 -7.56 23.72 -18.72
C GLN A 269 -6.27 23.99 -17.92
N PRO A 270 -5.47 22.97 -17.61
CA PRO A 270 -4.19 23.18 -16.97
C PRO A 270 -3.36 24.16 -17.80
N ALA A 271 -2.83 25.20 -17.17
CA ALA A 271 -2.19 26.34 -17.83
C ALA A 271 -1.06 25.95 -18.80
N SER A 272 -0.46 24.76 -18.62
CA SER A 272 0.53 24.19 -19.54
C SER A 272 -0.03 23.85 -20.92
N LEU A 273 -1.23 23.27 -21.00
CA LEU A 273 -1.87 22.92 -22.28
C LEU A 273 -2.42 24.15 -23.01
N ARG A 274 -2.84 25.17 -22.25
CA ARG A 274 -3.26 26.46 -22.83
C ARG A 274 -2.06 27.23 -23.40
N ALA A 275 -0.94 27.27 -22.68
CA ALA A 275 0.29 27.90 -23.16
C ALA A 275 0.85 27.18 -24.41
N GLU A 276 0.70 25.86 -24.50
CA GLU A 276 1.14 25.08 -25.67
C GLU A 276 0.19 25.23 -26.87
N ALA A 277 -1.11 25.33 -26.63
CA ALA A 277 -2.10 25.64 -27.67
C ALA A 277 -1.98 27.08 -28.21
N GLU A 278 -1.63 28.04 -27.36
CA GLU A 278 -1.36 29.42 -27.76
C GLU A 278 -0.07 29.52 -28.57
N ARG A 279 0.99 28.76 -28.25
CA ARG A 279 2.21 28.70 -29.10
C ARG A 279 1.94 28.19 -30.51
N ARG A 280 1.12 27.15 -30.66
CA ARG A 280 0.76 26.60 -31.98
C ARG A 280 -0.09 27.53 -32.84
N ARG A 281 -0.72 28.55 -32.26
CA ARG A 281 -1.49 29.56 -33.01
C ARG A 281 -0.60 30.60 -33.71
N TYR A 282 0.64 30.78 -33.28
CA TYR A 282 1.57 31.75 -33.87
C TYR A 282 2.57 31.11 -34.85
N GLU A 283 2.47 29.79 -35.08
CA GLU A 283 3.33 29.02 -36.00
C GLU A 283 2.65 28.68 -37.34
N LEU A 284 1.48 29.26 -37.62
CA LEU A 284 0.77 29.23 -38.91
C LEU A 284 0.61 30.65 -39.44
#